data_AF-S3VXZ8-F1
#
_entry.id   AF-S3VXZ8-F1
#
_cell.length_a   1.000
_cell.length_b   1.000
_cell.length_c   1.000
_cell.angle_alpha   90.00
_cell.angle_beta   90.00
_cell.angle_gamma   90.00
#
_symmetry.space_group_name_H-M   'P 1'
#
loop_
_entity.id
_entity.type
_entity.pdbx_description
1 polymer ?
#
loop_
_entity_poly.entity_id
_entity_poly.type
_entity_poly.pdbx_seq_one_letter_code
_entity_poly.pdbx_strand_id
1 'polypeptide(L)'
;MQFILFPYAVHTLSFEESSIAQKKWALYASGICAAKVLDAIRLSKRLRIDKISIKNRSGVIGLTLLPGRKDRNRDLPQDIKTLKEEGVNRVISLLTENEYSEYGVIEIKEVYKTEGLDPIFFPILDQRIPDRKSLNELLEKIDKDLLSGKNVLIHCVGGLGRSGTIVAAYLILCSGYTVDEAIRTVREVRSERAIESIEQEEFLRNLTTS
;
A
#
# COMPACT_ATOMS: atom_id res chain seq x y z
N MET A 1 -14.48 17.30 -13.66
CA MET A 1 -15.10 18.55 -14.14
C MET A 1 -14.56 19.82 -13.46
N GLN A 2 -14.28 19.86 -12.14
CA GLN A 2 -13.84 21.10 -11.45
C GLN A 2 -12.37 21.54 -11.67
N PHE A 3 -11.45 20.64 -12.02
CA PHE A 3 -10.05 21.01 -12.26
C PHE A 3 -9.84 21.85 -13.54
N ILE A 4 -10.77 21.75 -14.51
CA ILE A 4 -10.71 22.49 -15.77
C ILE A 4 -11.00 23.98 -15.53
N LEU A 5 -11.73 24.36 -14.47
CA LEU A 5 -12.12 25.74 -14.20
C LEU A 5 -11.02 26.61 -13.56
N PHE A 6 -9.99 25.99 -12.96
CA PHE A 6 -8.95 26.73 -12.25
C PHE A 6 -8.12 27.66 -13.16
N PRO A 7 -7.62 27.22 -14.33
CA PRO A 7 -6.92 28.10 -15.27
C PRO A 7 -7.81 29.25 -15.76
N TYR A 8 -9.09 29.00 -16.05
CA TYR A 8 -10.01 30.03 -16.54
C TYR A 8 -10.35 31.08 -15.47
N ALA A 9 -10.55 30.65 -14.22
CA ALA A 9 -10.79 31.58 -13.11
C ALA A 9 -9.57 32.47 -12.84
N VAL A 10 -8.35 31.90 -12.86
CA VAL A 10 -7.11 32.66 -12.70
C VAL A 10 -6.88 33.61 -13.89
N HIS A 11 -7.15 33.16 -15.12
CA HIS A 11 -7.01 33.98 -16.33
C HIS A 11 -8.06 35.11 -16.42
N THR A 12 -9.20 34.99 -15.73
CA THR A 12 -10.21 36.06 -15.64
C THR A 12 -9.70 37.26 -14.84
N LEU A 13 -8.76 37.05 -13.91
CA LEU A 13 -8.15 38.10 -13.09
C LEU A 13 -7.22 39.01 -13.91
N SER A 14 -6.65 38.52 -15.01
CA SER A 14 -5.72 39.26 -15.86
C SER A 14 -6.37 40.09 -16.97
N PHE A 15 -7.68 39.94 -17.22
CA PHE A 15 -8.38 40.77 -18.22
C PHE A 15 -8.74 42.16 -17.66
N GLU A 16 -8.48 43.19 -18.44
CA GLU A 16 -8.80 44.58 -18.08
C GLU A 16 -10.30 44.85 -18.17
N GLU A 17 -11.02 44.18 -19.08
CA GLU A 17 -12.44 44.35 -19.34
C GLU A 17 -13.36 43.74 -18.25
N SER A 18 -12.79 42.91 -17.36
CA SER A 18 -13.54 42.27 -16.28
C SER A 18 -13.95 43.26 -15.19
N SER A 19 -15.24 43.30 -14.84
CA SER A 19 -15.75 44.12 -13.74
C SER A 19 -15.17 43.71 -12.37
N ILE A 20 -15.19 44.63 -11.41
CA ILE A 20 -14.74 44.37 -10.03
C ILE A 20 -15.48 43.17 -9.41
N ALA A 21 -16.79 43.04 -9.66
CA ALA A 21 -17.57 41.91 -9.17
C ALA A 21 -17.12 40.58 -9.78
N GLN A 22 -16.85 40.55 -11.09
CA GLN A 22 -16.32 39.36 -11.78
C GLN A 22 -14.92 38.99 -11.26
N LYS A 23 -14.03 39.96 -11.05
CA LYS A 23 -12.70 39.72 -10.46
C LYS A 23 -12.78 39.17 -9.03
N LYS A 24 -13.70 39.69 -8.20
CA LYS A 24 -13.94 39.17 -6.84
C LYS A 24 -14.43 37.71 -6.85
N TRP A 25 -15.39 37.40 -7.73
CA TRP A 25 -15.89 36.03 -7.90
C TRP A 25 -14.82 35.08 -8.42
N ALA A 26 -14.02 35.52 -9.40
CA ALA A 26 -12.91 34.75 -9.94
C ALA A 26 -11.85 34.43 -8.87
N LEU A 27 -11.52 35.39 -8.01
CA LEU A 27 -10.60 35.20 -6.89
C LEU A 27 -11.14 34.19 -5.87
N TYR A 28 -12.41 34.32 -5.48
CA TYR A 28 -13.08 33.40 -4.57
C TYR A 28 -13.11 31.96 -5.11
N ALA A 29 -13.54 31.80 -6.36
CA ALA A 29 -13.58 30.48 -7.02
C ALA A 29 -12.19 29.85 -7.15
N SER A 30 -11.17 30.65 -7.49
CA SER A 30 -9.77 30.21 -7.54
C SER A 30 -9.29 29.71 -6.17
N GLY A 31 -9.63 30.43 -5.10
CA GLY A 31 -9.31 30.01 -3.73
C GLY A 31 -9.92 28.66 -3.35
N ILE A 32 -11.19 28.42 -3.69
CA ILE A 32 -11.86 27.12 -3.45
C ILE A 32 -11.19 26.00 -4.26
N CYS A 33 -10.91 26.23 -5.53
CA CYS A 33 -10.24 25.24 -6.38
C CYS A 33 -8.82 24.93 -5.88
N ALA A 34 -8.06 25.95 -5.47
CA ALA A 34 -6.73 25.76 -4.89
C ALA A 34 -6.79 24.94 -3.59
N ALA A 35 -7.75 25.22 -2.70
CA ALA A 35 -7.96 24.43 -1.48
C ALA A 35 -8.24 22.95 -1.82
N LYS A 36 -9.12 22.68 -2.80
CA LYS A 36 -9.40 21.32 -3.26
C LYS A 36 -8.19 20.61 -3.86
N VAL A 37 -7.35 21.33 -4.62
CA VAL A 37 -6.09 20.79 -5.16
C VAL A 37 -5.13 20.46 -4.01
N LEU A 38 -5.00 21.34 -3.02
CA LEU A 38 -4.17 21.10 -1.84
C LEU A 38 -4.66 19.89 -1.04
N ASP A 39 -5.97 19.75 -0.85
CA ASP A 39 -6.55 18.60 -0.17
C ASP A 39 -6.37 17.31 -0.97
N ALA A 40 -6.53 17.34 -2.29
CA ALA A 40 -6.23 16.20 -3.16
C ALA A 40 -4.74 15.80 -3.09
N ILE A 41 -3.82 16.77 -3.09
CA ILE A 41 -2.38 16.53 -2.93
C ILE A 41 -2.10 15.94 -1.55
N ARG A 42 -2.71 16.47 -0.48
CA ARG A 42 -2.56 15.95 0.89
C ARG A 42 -3.08 14.51 1.00
N LEU A 43 -4.24 14.22 0.44
CA LEU A 43 -4.81 12.88 0.41
C LEU A 43 -3.94 11.92 -0.41
N SER A 44 -3.38 12.37 -1.54
CA SER A 44 -2.44 11.55 -2.33
C SER A 44 -1.11 11.27 -1.63
N LYS A 45 -0.75 12.08 -0.63
CA LYS A 45 0.43 11.87 0.22
C LYS A 45 0.17 10.84 1.32
N ARG A 46 -1.08 10.63 1.74
CA ARG A 46 -1.42 9.59 2.73
C ARG A 46 -1.06 8.22 2.16
N LEU A 47 -0.56 7.34 3.01
CA LEU A 47 -0.23 5.97 2.60
C LEU A 47 -1.51 5.22 2.26
N ARG A 48 -1.63 4.74 1.01
CA ARG A 48 -2.74 3.88 0.60
C ARG A 48 -2.48 2.47 1.11
N ILE A 49 -3.37 1.97 1.97
CA ILE A 49 -3.38 0.59 2.45
C ILE A 49 -4.64 -0.08 1.94
N ASP A 50 -4.47 -1.09 1.09
CA ASP A 50 -5.59 -1.88 0.57
C ASP A 50 -5.80 -3.10 1.47
N LYS A 51 -7.03 -3.29 1.96
CA LYS A 51 -7.34 -4.31 2.98
C LYS A 51 -8.16 -5.46 2.40
N ILE A 52 -7.81 -6.68 2.76
CA ILE A 52 -8.51 -7.92 2.42
C ILE A 52 -9.04 -8.54 3.71
N SER A 53 -10.35 -8.72 3.77
CA SER A 53 -11.01 -9.45 4.87
C SER A 53 -11.18 -10.91 4.48
N ILE A 54 -10.83 -11.81 5.40
CA ILE A 54 -10.85 -13.25 5.16
C ILE A 54 -11.98 -13.89 5.96
N LYS A 55 -12.71 -14.82 5.36
CA LYS A 55 -13.76 -15.56 6.07
C LYS A 55 -13.19 -16.31 7.28
N ASN A 56 -13.93 -16.27 8.39
CA ASN A 56 -13.58 -16.91 9.67
C ASN A 56 -12.31 -16.37 10.35
N ARG A 57 -11.79 -15.20 9.93
CA ARG A 57 -10.72 -14.49 10.63
C ARG A 57 -11.24 -13.14 11.10
N SER A 58 -10.81 -12.72 12.28
CA SER A 58 -11.26 -11.46 12.89
C SER A 58 -10.43 -10.26 12.43
N GLY A 59 -9.15 -10.49 12.09
CA GLY A 59 -8.24 -9.48 11.57
C GLY A 59 -8.31 -9.35 10.04
N VAL A 60 -7.65 -8.30 9.53
CA VAL A 60 -7.52 -8.07 8.08
C VAL A 60 -6.07 -8.08 7.61
N ILE A 61 -5.86 -8.46 6.35
CA ILE A 61 -4.57 -8.36 5.66
C ILE A 61 -4.51 -7.04 4.90
N GLY A 62 -3.51 -6.21 5.16
CA GLY A 62 -3.24 -4.97 4.45
C GLY A 62 -2.09 -5.11 3.45
N LEU A 63 -2.20 -4.44 2.31
CA LEU A 63 -1.15 -4.31 1.30
C LEU A 63 -0.80 -2.84 1.10
N THR A 64 0.49 -2.53 1.08
CA THR A 64 0.99 -1.18 0.79
C THR A 64 2.35 -1.20 0.10
N LEU A 65 2.73 -0.07 -0.47
CA LEU A 65 4.12 0.21 -0.86
C LEU A 65 5.00 0.50 0.35
N LEU A 66 6.32 0.51 0.16
CA LEU A 66 7.31 0.81 1.19
C LEU A 66 7.06 2.17 1.87
N PRO A 67 6.73 2.18 3.18
CA PRO A 67 6.60 3.42 3.95
C PRO A 67 7.91 4.20 3.99
N GLY A 68 7.83 5.53 3.93
CA GLY A 68 8.97 6.43 4.09
C GLY A 68 9.93 6.51 2.90
N ARG A 69 9.70 5.76 1.81
CA ARG A 69 10.60 5.70 0.66
C ARG A 69 10.89 7.09 0.07
N LYS A 70 12.17 7.45 -0.01
CA LYS A 70 12.61 8.83 -0.33
C LYS A 70 12.46 9.19 -1.79
N ASP A 71 12.59 8.22 -2.70
CA ASP A 71 12.42 8.40 -4.14
C ASP A 71 11.01 8.86 -4.54
N ARG A 72 10.01 8.65 -3.67
CA ARG A 72 8.63 9.16 -3.84
C ARG A 72 8.30 10.33 -2.91
N ASN A 73 9.30 10.98 -2.32
CA ASN A 73 9.14 12.07 -1.36
C ASN A 73 8.15 11.75 -0.22
N ARG A 74 8.19 10.50 0.28
CA ARG A 74 7.37 10.09 1.41
C ARG A 74 8.04 10.43 2.74
N ASP A 75 7.21 10.69 3.73
CA ASP A 75 7.64 10.99 5.09
C ASP A 75 7.37 9.79 5.99
N LEU A 76 8.43 9.21 6.54
CA LEU A 76 8.32 8.00 7.34
C LEU A 76 7.44 8.21 8.59
N PRO A 77 7.63 9.26 9.41
CA PRO A 77 6.75 9.53 10.55
C PRO A 77 5.27 9.62 10.17
N GLN A 78 4.92 10.32 9.09
CA GLN A 78 3.54 10.44 8.64
C GLN A 78 2.94 9.10 8.17
N ASP A 79 3.77 8.25 7.55
CA ASP A 79 3.35 6.93 7.09
C ASP A 79 3.08 5.99 8.26
N ILE A 80 3.97 5.99 9.24
CA ILE A 80 3.82 5.23 10.49
C ILE A 80 2.57 5.68 11.23
N LYS A 81 2.32 6.99 11.31
CA LYS A 81 1.07 7.51 11.87
C LYS A 81 -0.14 6.94 11.13
N THR A 82 -0.09 6.89 9.79
CA THR A 82 -1.16 6.29 8.98
C THR A 82 -1.33 4.80 9.31
N LEU A 83 -0.24 4.02 9.44
CA LEU A 83 -0.32 2.60 9.80
C LEU A 83 -1.04 2.38 11.15
N LYS A 84 -0.73 3.22 12.14
CA LYS A 84 -1.34 3.16 13.47
C LYS A 84 -2.82 3.56 13.45
N GLU A 85 -3.18 4.62 12.73
CA GLU A 85 -4.57 5.04 12.53
C GLU A 85 -5.40 3.96 11.85
N GLU A 86 -4.81 3.22 10.92
CA GLU A 86 -5.45 2.11 10.21
C GLU A 86 -5.53 0.82 11.05
N GLY A 87 -5.00 0.85 12.28
CA GLY A 87 -5.04 -0.23 13.25
C GLY A 87 -4.10 -1.39 12.93
N VAL A 88 -2.99 -1.16 12.23
CA VAL A 88 -2.00 -2.19 11.93
C VAL A 88 -1.31 -2.64 13.22
N ASN A 89 -1.24 -3.95 13.45
CA ASN A 89 -0.59 -4.54 14.61
C ASN A 89 0.73 -5.23 14.27
N ARG A 90 0.79 -5.88 13.10
CA ARG A 90 1.98 -6.58 12.61
C ARG A 90 2.37 -6.08 11.24
N VAL A 91 3.65 -5.85 11.02
CA VAL A 91 4.20 -5.49 9.70
C VAL A 91 5.13 -6.59 9.20
N ILE A 92 4.89 -7.08 7.99
CA ILE A 92 5.74 -8.03 7.29
C ILE A 92 6.42 -7.30 6.15
N SER A 93 7.73 -7.13 6.28
CA SER A 93 8.56 -6.49 5.26
C SER A 93 9.31 -7.53 4.45
N LEU A 94 9.10 -7.48 3.14
CA LEU A 94 9.71 -8.40 2.18
C LEU A 94 11.03 -7.88 1.58
N LEU A 95 11.54 -6.77 2.10
CA LEU A 95 12.74 -6.10 1.61
C LEU A 95 14.02 -6.80 2.09
N THR A 96 15.02 -6.77 1.22
CA THR A 96 16.42 -7.08 1.51
C THR A 96 17.13 -5.89 2.19
N GLU A 97 18.27 -6.14 2.84
CA GLU A 97 19.09 -5.09 3.49
C GLU A 97 19.47 -3.96 2.52
N ASN A 98 19.84 -4.32 1.30
CA ASN A 98 20.26 -3.36 0.29
C ASN A 98 19.11 -2.42 -0.10
N GLU A 99 17.88 -2.95 -0.23
CA GLU A 99 16.71 -2.15 -0.59
C GLU A 99 16.39 -1.09 0.48
N TYR A 100 16.56 -1.38 1.77
CA TYR A 100 16.35 -0.35 2.80
C TYR A 100 17.30 0.84 2.63
N SER A 101 18.55 0.57 2.25
CA SER A 101 19.56 1.61 2.02
C SER A 101 19.29 2.35 0.72
N GLU A 102 18.98 1.63 -0.35
CA GLU A 102 18.66 2.17 -1.69
C GLU A 102 17.47 3.13 -1.65
N TYR A 103 16.41 2.78 -0.92
CA TYR A 103 15.21 3.62 -0.79
C TYR A 103 15.27 4.64 0.36
N GLY A 104 16.40 4.72 1.07
CA GLY A 104 16.67 5.73 2.11
C GLY A 104 15.79 5.58 3.36
N VAL A 105 15.54 4.35 3.80
CA VAL A 105 14.66 4.01 4.93
C VAL A 105 15.33 3.04 5.91
N ILE A 106 16.62 3.23 6.17
CA ILE A 106 17.43 2.34 7.03
C ILE A 106 16.85 2.26 8.44
N GLU A 107 16.33 3.38 8.94
CA GLU A 107 15.74 3.54 10.26
C GLU A 107 14.39 2.81 10.44
N ILE A 108 13.73 2.40 9.34
CA ILE A 108 12.35 1.88 9.39
C ILE A 108 12.19 0.66 10.29
N LYS A 109 13.24 -0.16 10.37
CA LYS A 109 13.23 -1.40 11.16
C LYS A 109 13.08 -1.13 12.65
N GLU A 110 13.84 -0.14 13.13
CA GLU A 110 13.77 0.27 14.53
C GLU A 110 12.48 1.04 14.78
N VAL A 111 12.06 1.89 13.86
CA VAL A 111 10.79 2.63 13.95
C VAL A 111 9.59 1.68 14.09
N TYR A 112 9.52 0.60 13.32
CA TYR A 112 8.45 -0.40 13.47
C TYR A 112 8.44 -1.04 14.86
N LYS A 113 9.61 -1.34 15.44
CA LYS A 113 9.70 -1.92 16.79
C LYS A 113 9.29 -0.90 17.85
N THR A 114 9.84 0.32 17.80
CA THR A 114 9.57 1.36 18.81
C THR A 114 8.11 1.80 18.80
N GLU A 115 7.45 1.73 17.65
CA GLU A 115 6.05 2.12 17.48
C GLU A 115 5.06 1.00 17.76
N GLY A 116 5.54 -0.18 18.16
CA GLY A 116 4.71 -1.32 18.57
C GLY A 116 4.02 -2.04 17.40
N LEU A 117 4.58 -1.97 16.19
CA LEU A 117 4.06 -2.60 14.97
C LEU A 117 4.56 -4.04 14.74
N ASP A 118 5.27 -4.61 15.73
CA ASP A 118 5.73 -6.00 15.81
C ASP A 118 6.22 -6.58 14.46
N PRO A 119 7.36 -6.10 13.93
CA PRO A 119 7.78 -6.39 12.58
C PRO A 119 8.33 -7.81 12.40
N ILE A 120 7.99 -8.43 11.28
CA ILE A 120 8.67 -9.62 10.73
C ILE A 120 9.42 -9.20 9.47
N PHE A 121 10.72 -9.44 9.46
CA PHE A 121 11.57 -9.25 8.28
C PHE A 121 11.72 -10.58 7.55
N PHE A 122 11.16 -10.66 6.36
CA PHE A 122 11.14 -11.86 5.53
C PHE A 122 11.66 -11.51 4.13
N PRO A 123 12.98 -11.30 3.98
CA PRO A 123 13.56 -10.79 2.74
C PRO A 123 13.32 -11.76 1.59
N ILE A 124 12.66 -11.29 0.53
CA ILE A 124 12.51 -12.02 -0.73
C ILE A 124 13.23 -11.20 -1.79
N LEU A 125 14.24 -11.80 -2.43
CA LEU A 125 14.90 -11.19 -3.58
C LEU A 125 13.86 -10.83 -4.64
N ASP A 126 14.01 -9.68 -5.27
CA ASP A 126 13.01 -9.22 -6.24
C ASP A 126 12.82 -10.26 -7.35
N GLN A 127 11.55 -10.52 -7.69
CA GLN A 127 11.10 -11.57 -8.62
C GLN A 127 11.40 -13.02 -8.20
N ARG A 128 12.05 -13.25 -7.06
CA ARG A 128 12.27 -14.61 -6.55
C ARG A 128 11.17 -15.08 -5.61
N ILE A 129 11.17 -16.39 -5.42
CA ILE A 129 10.18 -17.16 -4.68
C ILE A 129 10.79 -17.57 -3.32
N PRO A 130 10.05 -17.47 -2.20
CA PRO A 130 10.52 -17.97 -0.91
C PRO A 130 10.54 -19.51 -0.86
N ASP A 131 11.41 -20.09 -0.04
CA ASP A 131 11.38 -21.53 0.19
C ASP A 131 10.07 -21.96 0.88
N ARG A 132 9.59 -23.17 0.56
CA ARG A 132 8.27 -23.65 1.01
C ARG A 132 8.15 -23.74 2.52
N LYS A 133 9.23 -24.11 3.22
CA LYS A 133 9.20 -24.29 4.67
C LYS A 133 9.05 -22.94 5.38
N SER A 134 9.91 -21.97 5.07
CA SER A 134 9.84 -20.65 5.67
C SER A 134 8.59 -19.88 5.24
N LEU A 135 8.07 -20.13 4.03
CA LEU A 135 6.74 -19.64 3.64
C LEU A 135 5.67 -20.18 4.58
N ASN A 136 5.58 -21.49 4.79
CA ASN A 136 4.57 -22.08 5.67
C ASN A 136 4.65 -21.52 7.10
N GLU A 137 5.86 -21.41 7.65
CA GLU A 137 6.08 -20.81 8.97
C GLU A 137 5.62 -19.34 9.05
N LEU A 138 5.81 -18.58 7.97
CA LEU A 138 5.30 -17.20 7.87
C LEU A 138 3.77 -17.18 7.81
N LEU A 139 3.17 -18.03 6.98
CA LEU A 139 1.72 -18.09 6.80
C LEU A 139 1.00 -18.54 8.08
N GLU A 140 1.56 -19.48 8.83
CA GLU A 140 1.05 -19.89 10.14
C GLU A 140 1.04 -18.73 11.15
N LYS A 141 2.11 -17.91 11.17
CA LYS A 141 2.16 -16.71 12.01
C LYS A 141 1.10 -15.69 11.60
N ILE A 142 0.94 -15.46 10.30
CA ILE A 142 -0.10 -14.57 9.76
C ILE A 142 -1.49 -15.06 10.19
N ASP A 143 -1.78 -16.35 10.00
CA ASP A 143 -3.09 -16.93 10.32
C ASP A 143 -3.40 -16.79 11.82
N LYS A 144 -2.41 -17.07 12.69
CA LYS A 144 -2.54 -16.91 14.14
C LYS A 144 -2.86 -15.47 14.54
N ASP A 145 -2.19 -14.48 13.95
CA ASP A 145 -2.46 -13.08 14.25
C ASP A 145 -3.87 -12.67 13.79
N LEU A 146 -4.27 -13.06 12.58
CA LEU A 146 -5.60 -12.76 12.04
C LEU A 146 -6.71 -13.43 12.86
N LEU A 147 -6.52 -14.67 13.33
CA LEU A 147 -7.45 -15.35 14.24
C LEU A 147 -7.58 -14.61 15.59
N SER A 148 -6.48 -14.04 16.08
CA SER A 148 -6.48 -13.22 17.30
C SER A 148 -7.08 -11.81 17.13
N GLY A 149 -7.54 -11.46 15.93
CA GLY A 149 -8.12 -10.14 15.63
C GLY A 149 -7.09 -9.05 15.32
N LYS A 150 -5.82 -9.40 15.14
CA LYS A 150 -4.78 -8.45 14.75
C LYS A 150 -4.79 -8.20 13.26
N ASN A 151 -4.53 -6.97 12.86
CA ASN A 151 -4.36 -6.59 11.46
C ASN A 151 -2.90 -6.74 11.05
N VAL A 152 -2.68 -7.46 9.95
CA VAL A 152 -1.35 -7.78 9.42
C VAL A 152 -1.13 -6.98 8.14
N LEU A 153 -0.12 -6.14 8.10
CA LEU A 153 0.30 -5.40 6.91
C LEU A 153 1.46 -6.11 6.24
N ILE A 154 1.40 -6.30 4.93
CA ILE A 154 2.49 -6.86 4.13
C ILE A 154 2.93 -5.82 3.10
N HIS A 155 4.24 -5.58 3.02
CA HIS A 155 4.79 -4.66 2.01
C HIS A 155 6.11 -5.15 1.42
N CYS A 156 6.36 -4.73 0.18
CA CYS A 156 7.65 -4.80 -0.49
C CYS A 156 8.02 -3.37 -0.88
N VAL A 157 8.83 -3.18 -1.92
CA VAL A 157 9.13 -1.84 -2.44
C VAL A 157 7.88 -1.20 -3.04
N GLY A 158 7.26 -1.85 -4.03
CA GLY A 158 6.08 -1.33 -4.75
C GLY A 158 4.73 -1.73 -4.16
N GLY A 159 4.69 -2.79 -3.35
CA GLY A 159 3.46 -3.38 -2.83
C GLY A 159 2.57 -3.98 -3.92
N LEU A 160 3.17 -4.60 -4.96
CA LEU A 160 2.46 -5.15 -6.13
C LEU A 160 2.84 -6.62 -6.39
N GLY A 161 4.11 -6.92 -6.68
CA GLY A 161 4.60 -8.28 -6.94
C GLY A 161 4.71 -9.12 -5.67
N ARG A 162 5.89 -9.10 -5.02
CA ARG A 162 6.22 -9.96 -3.84
C ARG A 162 5.13 -9.98 -2.77
N SER A 163 4.60 -8.82 -2.39
CA SER A 163 3.53 -8.74 -1.37
C SER A 163 2.24 -9.39 -1.84
N GLY A 164 1.85 -9.15 -3.10
CA GLY A 164 0.69 -9.79 -3.70
C GLY A 164 0.84 -11.31 -3.75
N THR A 165 2.03 -11.81 -4.08
CA THR A 165 2.35 -13.24 -4.09
C THR A 165 2.19 -13.88 -2.71
N ILE A 166 2.70 -13.25 -1.63
CA ILE A 166 2.53 -13.79 -0.27
C ILE A 166 1.06 -13.81 0.15
N VAL A 167 0.30 -12.75 -0.17
CA VAL A 167 -1.13 -12.71 0.14
C VAL A 167 -1.89 -13.76 -0.66
N ALA A 168 -1.60 -13.95 -1.94
CA ALA A 168 -2.22 -15.00 -2.74
C ALA A 168 -1.86 -16.40 -2.19
N ALA A 169 -0.61 -16.63 -1.80
CA ALA A 169 -0.19 -17.89 -1.18
C ALA A 169 -0.96 -18.16 0.13
N TYR A 170 -1.18 -17.13 0.96
CA TYR A 170 -2.02 -17.24 2.15
C TYR A 170 -3.47 -17.61 1.81
N LEU A 171 -4.07 -16.95 0.81
CA LEU A 171 -5.44 -17.25 0.39
C LEU A 171 -5.60 -18.70 -0.06
N ILE A 172 -4.63 -19.21 -0.82
CA ILE A 172 -4.62 -20.59 -1.32
C ILE A 172 -4.46 -21.59 -0.16
N LEU A 173 -3.39 -21.46 0.62
CA LEU A 173 -2.99 -22.48 1.59
C LEU A 173 -3.76 -22.43 2.90
N CYS A 174 -4.20 -21.25 3.34
CA CYS A 174 -4.84 -21.07 4.65
C CYS A 174 -6.34 -20.75 4.55
N SER A 175 -6.80 -20.21 3.41
CA SER A 175 -8.20 -19.78 3.23
C SER A 175 -8.99 -20.64 2.23
N GLY A 176 -8.34 -21.62 1.59
CA GLY A 176 -9.00 -22.58 0.69
C GLY A 176 -9.40 -22.02 -0.67
N TYR A 177 -8.81 -20.90 -1.09
CA TYR A 177 -9.07 -20.32 -2.41
C TYR A 177 -8.38 -21.15 -3.49
N THR A 178 -9.00 -21.24 -4.67
CA THR A 178 -8.25 -21.70 -5.86
C THR A 178 -7.19 -20.67 -6.24
N VAL A 179 -6.18 -21.10 -7.01
CA VAL A 179 -5.09 -20.23 -7.46
C VAL A 179 -5.62 -19.02 -8.23
N ASP A 180 -6.54 -19.24 -9.17
CA ASP A 180 -7.09 -18.16 -9.99
C ASP A 180 -7.99 -17.20 -9.17
N GLU A 181 -8.73 -17.70 -8.18
CA GLU A 181 -9.49 -16.85 -7.25
C GLU A 181 -8.57 -15.99 -6.38
N ALA A 182 -7.48 -16.55 -5.88
CA ALA A 182 -6.52 -15.82 -5.06
C ALA A 182 -5.83 -14.71 -5.86
N ILE A 183 -5.36 -15.01 -7.07
CA ILE A 183 -4.74 -14.02 -7.98
C ILE A 183 -5.74 -12.90 -8.29
N ARG A 184 -6.98 -13.26 -8.68
CA ARG A 184 -8.03 -12.30 -9.00
C ARG A 184 -8.35 -11.40 -7.81
N THR A 185 -8.51 -11.97 -6.61
CA THR A 185 -8.81 -11.22 -5.38
C THR A 185 -7.73 -10.18 -5.09
N VAL A 186 -6.45 -10.56 -5.19
CA VAL A 186 -5.33 -9.63 -4.97
C VAL A 186 -5.31 -8.52 -6.01
N ARG A 187 -5.56 -8.85 -7.29
CA ARG A 187 -5.60 -7.87 -8.38
C ARG A 187 -6.74 -6.86 -8.23
N GLU A 188 -7.93 -7.33 -7.90
CA GLU A 188 -9.12 -6.48 -7.67
C GLU A 188 -8.90 -5.49 -6.50
N VAL A 189 -8.29 -5.96 -5.40
CA VAL A 189 -8.08 -5.13 -4.21
C VAL A 189 -6.94 -4.13 -4.40
N ARG A 190 -5.83 -4.58 -5.01
CA ARG A 190 -4.62 -3.77 -5.08
C ARG A 190 -4.49 -3.03 -6.41
N SER A 191 -4.39 -3.79 -7.50
CA SER A 191 -4.15 -3.32 -8.87
C SER A 191 -4.13 -4.54 -9.80
N GLU A 192 -4.66 -4.42 -11.02
CA GLU A 192 -4.57 -5.45 -12.08
C GLU A 192 -3.13 -5.94 -12.34
N ARG A 193 -2.15 -5.09 -12.07
CA ARG A 193 -0.72 -5.40 -12.19
C ARG A 193 -0.11 -6.15 -10.99
N ALA A 194 -0.90 -6.49 -9.96
CA ALA A 194 -0.38 -7.26 -8.83
C ALA A 194 -0.02 -8.69 -9.29
N ILE A 195 1.02 -9.25 -8.64
CA ILE A 195 1.68 -10.49 -9.08
C ILE A 195 2.29 -10.26 -10.47
N GLU A 196 3.48 -9.66 -10.46
CA GLU A 196 4.06 -8.94 -11.60
C GLU A 196 4.80 -9.85 -12.59
N SER A 197 5.25 -11.04 -12.15
CA SER A 197 6.03 -11.96 -12.99
C SER A 197 5.33 -13.30 -13.19
N ILE A 198 5.61 -13.91 -14.35
CA ILE A 198 5.17 -15.27 -14.69
C ILE A 198 5.65 -16.27 -13.63
N GLU A 199 6.89 -16.12 -13.16
CA GLU A 199 7.49 -16.96 -12.12
C GLU A 199 6.68 -16.92 -10.80
N GLN A 200 6.12 -15.77 -10.43
CA GLN A 200 5.25 -15.66 -9.26
C GLN A 200 3.91 -16.38 -9.46
N GLU A 201 3.33 -16.30 -10.67
CA GLU A 201 2.11 -17.06 -10.98
C GLU A 201 2.36 -18.56 -10.99
N GLU A 202 3.44 -19.02 -11.63
CA GLU A 202 3.83 -20.43 -11.67
C GLU A 202 4.10 -20.97 -10.27
N PHE A 203 4.77 -20.19 -9.42
CA PHE A 203 4.94 -20.53 -8.02
C PHE A 203 3.60 -20.80 -7.32
N LEU A 204 2.63 -19.89 -7.46
CA LEU A 204 1.31 -20.03 -6.85
C LEU A 204 0.59 -21.27 -7.37
N ARG A 205 0.70 -21.57 -8.68
CA ARG A 205 0.14 -22.78 -9.30
C ARG A 205 0.77 -24.06 -8.76
N ASN A 206 2.05 -24.03 -8.42
CA ASN A 206 2.77 -25.17 -7.85
C ASN A 206 2.48 -25.39 -6.36
N LEU A 207 1.86 -24.43 -5.65
CA LEU A 207 1.59 -24.57 -4.21
C LEU A 207 0.57 -25.66 -3.86
N THR A 208 -0.31 -26.01 -4.80
CA THR A 208 -1.39 -26.99 -4.65
C THR A 208 -1.01 -28.40 -5.09
N THR A 209 0.14 -28.56 -5.76
CA THR A 209 0.56 -29.81 -6.43
C THR A 209 1.53 -30.63 -5.57
N SER A 210 1.61 -30.37 -4.25
CA SER A 210 2.52 -31.06 -3.32
C SER A 210 1.82 -31.44 -2.03
#